data_AF-A0A8H3CDG5-F1
#
_entry.id   AF-A0A8H3CDG5-F1
#
_cell.length_a   1.000
_cell.length_b   1.000
_cell.length_c   1.000
_cell.angle_alpha   90.00
_cell.angle_beta   90.00
_cell.angle_gamma   90.00
#
_symmetry.space_group_name_H-M   'P 1'
#
loop_
_entity.id
_entity.type
_entity.pdbx_description
1 polymer ?
#
loop_
_entity_poly.entity_id
_entity_poly.type
_entity_poly.pdbx_seq_one_letter_code
_entity_poly.pdbx_strand_id
1 'polypeptide(L)'
;KLAFSYLDELTKEFERVYGDKVEGVRKPYAFVGFDTFMSKTARLYRDTRSATASSESNLDKLNGELQDVTRIMTKNMEELLWRGDSLDRMSHLSTSLRSESAKYRKAARNINTQGTFIYFHCQTILADNRIALIRKWAPVGAVGLFIIVFIYAKFF
;
A
#
# COMPACT_ATOMS: atom_id res chain seq x y z
N LYS A 1 6.63 0.46 -29.62
CA LYS A 1 6.33 -0.45 -30.76
C LYS A 1 5.33 -1.53 -30.38
N LEU A 2 5.60 -2.32 -29.34
CA LEU A 2 4.67 -3.35 -28.87
C LEU A 2 3.27 -2.82 -28.47
N ALA A 3 3.23 -1.60 -27.93
CA ALA A 3 1.96 -0.93 -27.60
C ALA A 3 1.07 -0.65 -28.83
N PHE A 4 1.65 -0.35 -30.01
CA PHE A 4 0.86 -0.14 -31.23
C PHE A 4 0.33 -1.45 -31.81
N SER A 5 1.16 -2.51 -31.80
CA SER A 5 0.72 -3.86 -32.16
C SER A 5 -0.38 -4.38 -31.22
N TYR A 6 -0.28 -4.10 -29.92
CA TYR A 6 -1.34 -4.36 -28.96
C TYR A 6 -2.65 -3.62 -29.30
N LEU A 7 -2.56 -2.32 -29.61
CA LEU A 7 -3.74 -1.52 -29.96
C LEU A 7 -4.38 -1.94 -31.30
N ASP A 8 -3.58 -2.34 -32.29
CA ASP A 8 -4.07 -2.86 -33.57
C ASP A 8 -4.84 -4.19 -33.39
N GLU A 9 -4.32 -5.08 -32.54
CA GLU A 9 -5.01 -6.33 -32.20
C GLU A 9 -6.30 -6.10 -31.43
N LEU A 10 -6.31 -5.16 -30.47
CA LEU A 10 -7.54 -4.75 -29.78
C LEU A 10 -8.59 -4.19 -30.74
N THR A 11 -8.17 -3.36 -31.70
CA THR A 11 -9.08 -2.70 -32.63
C THR A 11 -9.76 -3.72 -33.54
N LYS A 12 -8.98 -4.63 -34.14
CA LYS A 12 -9.50 -5.70 -34.99
C LYS A 12 -10.48 -6.62 -34.26
N GLU A 13 -10.14 -7.00 -33.03
CA GLU A 13 -11.01 -7.87 -32.24
C GLU A 13 -12.29 -7.13 -31.80
N PHE A 14 -12.17 -5.85 -31.44
CA PHE A 14 -13.32 -5.04 -31.04
C PHE A 14 -14.29 -4.83 -32.21
N GLU A 15 -13.79 -4.49 -33.41
CA GLU A 15 -14.61 -4.37 -34.61
C GLU A 15 -15.27 -5.70 -34.99
N ARG A 16 -14.55 -6.82 -34.87
CA ARG A 16 -15.10 -8.16 -35.15
C ARG A 16 -16.26 -8.54 -34.23
N VAL A 17 -16.18 -8.20 -32.94
CA VAL A 17 -17.17 -8.63 -31.94
C VAL A 17 -18.31 -7.62 -31.76
N TYR A 18 -18.00 -6.33 -31.92
CA TYR A 18 -18.90 -5.23 -31.58
C TYR A 18 -19.16 -4.25 -32.73
N GLY A 19 -18.50 -4.35 -33.88
CA GLY A 19 -18.60 -3.39 -35.00
C GLY A 19 -20.03 -2.96 -35.32
N ASP A 20 -20.92 -3.93 -35.59
CA ASP A 20 -22.33 -3.66 -35.92
C ASP A 20 -23.15 -3.06 -34.76
N LYS A 21 -22.66 -3.18 -33.52
CA LYS A 21 -23.34 -2.73 -32.31
C LYS A 21 -22.88 -1.35 -31.86
N VAL A 22 -21.77 -0.83 -32.40
CA VAL A 22 -21.17 0.45 -31.96
C VAL A 22 -22.05 1.64 -32.33
N GLU A 23 -22.63 1.66 -33.53
CA GLU A 23 -23.40 2.82 -34.03
C GLU A 23 -24.72 3.06 -33.26
N GLY A 24 -25.29 2.02 -32.64
CA GLY A 24 -26.59 2.09 -31.95
C GLY A 24 -26.52 2.35 -30.45
N VAL A 25 -25.32 2.38 -29.85
CA VAL A 25 -25.19 2.47 -28.39
C VAL A 25 -25.29 3.92 -27.90
N ARG A 26 -26.27 4.16 -27.04
CA ARG A 26 -26.45 5.44 -26.32
C ARG A 26 -26.02 5.40 -24.86
N LYS A 27 -25.69 4.21 -24.33
CA LYS A 27 -25.35 3.99 -22.91
C LYS A 27 -23.83 4.07 -22.71
N PRO A 28 -23.34 4.83 -21.72
CA PRO A 28 -21.92 4.82 -21.37
C PRO A 28 -21.48 3.42 -20.92
N TYR A 29 -20.28 3.00 -21.35
CA TYR A 29 -19.69 1.68 -21.05
C TYR A 29 -20.53 0.46 -21.45
N ALA A 30 -21.25 0.51 -22.56
CA ALA A 30 -22.05 -0.63 -23.02
C ALA A 30 -21.24 -1.90 -23.35
N PHE A 31 -19.93 -1.77 -23.57
CA PHE A 31 -19.02 -2.85 -23.96
C PHE A 31 -18.04 -3.26 -22.86
N VAL A 32 -18.45 -3.14 -21.58
CA VAL A 32 -17.61 -3.52 -20.42
C VAL A 32 -17.12 -4.98 -20.48
N GLY A 33 -17.83 -5.87 -21.18
CA GLY A 33 -17.39 -7.26 -21.38
C GLY A 33 -16.06 -7.41 -22.11
N PHE A 34 -15.66 -6.42 -22.90
CA PHE A 34 -14.37 -6.41 -23.61
C PHE A 34 -13.18 -6.21 -22.66
N ASP A 35 -13.39 -5.74 -21.43
CA ASP A 35 -12.34 -5.52 -20.43
C ASP A 35 -11.54 -6.81 -20.11
N THR A 36 -12.22 -7.95 -20.13
CA THR A 36 -11.55 -9.25 -19.92
C THR A 36 -10.55 -9.56 -21.04
N PHE A 37 -10.90 -9.25 -22.29
CA PHE A 37 -10.00 -9.43 -23.43
C PHE A 37 -8.82 -8.46 -23.32
N MET A 38 -9.09 -7.19 -23.04
CA MET A 38 -8.06 -6.17 -22.83
C MET A 38 -7.08 -6.58 -21.72
N SER A 39 -7.56 -7.06 -20.57
CA SER A 39 -6.69 -7.48 -19.47
C SER A 39 -5.83 -8.69 -19.82
N LYS A 40 -6.36 -9.67 -20.56
CA LYS A 40 -5.62 -10.86 -21.00
C LYS A 40 -4.54 -10.49 -22.01
N THR A 41 -4.90 -9.75 -23.04
CA THR A 41 -3.99 -9.32 -24.09
C THR A 41 -2.94 -8.35 -23.54
N ALA A 42 -3.30 -7.45 -22.62
CA ALA A 42 -2.35 -6.57 -21.94
C ALA A 42 -1.31 -7.36 -21.14
N ARG A 43 -1.67 -8.49 -20.53
CA ARG A 43 -0.73 -9.33 -19.79
C ARG A 43 0.27 -10.00 -20.72
N LEU A 44 -0.19 -10.52 -21.86
CA LEU A 44 0.66 -11.15 -22.87
C LEU A 44 1.68 -10.15 -23.46
N TYR A 45 1.23 -8.94 -23.78
CA TYR A 45 2.10 -7.90 -24.31
C TYR A 45 3.00 -7.26 -23.23
N ARG A 46 2.68 -7.37 -21.94
CA ARG A 46 3.59 -6.99 -20.83
C ARG A 46 4.69 -8.03 -20.58
N ASP A 47 4.43 -9.30 -20.86
CA ASP A 47 5.35 -10.42 -20.59
C ASP A 47 6.28 -10.75 -21.78
N THR A 48 6.49 -9.80 -22.68
CA THR A 48 7.38 -9.96 -23.84
C THR A 48 8.85 -10.19 -23.46
N ARG A 49 9.23 -9.90 -22.21
CA ARG A 49 10.56 -10.24 -21.68
C ARG A 49 10.82 -11.76 -21.66
N SER A 50 9.77 -12.57 -21.62
CA SER A 50 9.83 -14.04 -21.69
C SER A 50 9.78 -14.58 -23.13
N ALA A 51 9.24 -13.82 -24.09
CA ALA A 51 9.17 -14.17 -25.51
C ALA A 51 10.42 -13.77 -26.31
N THR A 52 11.19 -12.78 -25.83
CA THR A 52 12.51 -12.43 -26.39
C THR A 52 13.61 -13.43 -26.04
N ALA A 53 13.37 -14.34 -25.10
CA ALA A 53 14.30 -15.42 -24.76
C ALA A 53 14.18 -16.64 -25.72
N SER A 54 13.15 -16.69 -26.57
CA SER A 54 12.82 -17.90 -27.37
C SER A 54 12.59 -17.66 -28.86
N SER A 55 12.88 -16.47 -29.42
CA SER A 55 12.54 -16.20 -30.83
C SER A 55 13.62 -15.44 -31.62
N GLU A 56 14.67 -16.18 -31.99
CA GLU A 56 15.71 -15.82 -32.97
C GLU A 56 15.15 -15.51 -34.39
N SER A 57 13.86 -15.78 -34.64
CA SER A 57 13.22 -15.71 -35.96
C SER A 57 12.39 -14.45 -36.24
N ASN A 58 12.18 -13.56 -35.26
CA ASN A 58 11.33 -12.37 -35.42
C ASN A 58 12.08 -11.08 -35.84
N LEU A 59 13.41 -11.12 -35.93
CA LEU A 59 14.23 -9.93 -36.23
C LEU A 59 14.02 -9.36 -37.64
N ASP A 60 13.73 -10.20 -38.64
CA ASP A 60 13.50 -9.74 -40.03
C ASP A 60 12.15 -9.02 -40.20
N LYS A 61 11.10 -9.47 -39.50
CA LYS A 61 9.80 -8.77 -39.49
C LYS A 61 9.88 -7.45 -38.72
N LEU A 62 10.65 -7.43 -37.63
CA LEU A 62 10.94 -6.21 -36.85
C LEU A 62 11.70 -5.15 -37.66
N ASN A 63 12.55 -5.58 -38.61
CA ASN A 63 13.34 -4.72 -39.49
C ASN A 63 12.47 -4.06 -40.59
N GLY A 64 11.51 -4.80 -41.18
CA GLY A 64 10.53 -4.23 -42.12
C GLY A 64 9.61 -3.18 -41.47
N GLU A 65 9.15 -3.44 -40.25
CA GLU A 65 8.32 -2.50 -39.49
C GLU A 65 9.10 -1.31 -38.91
N LEU A 66 10.44 -1.31 -38.95
CA LEU A 66 11.31 -0.21 -38.47
C LEU A 66 11.29 0.99 -39.42
N GLN A 67 11.04 0.79 -40.71
CA GLN A 67 11.01 1.89 -41.69
C GLN A 67 9.72 2.72 -41.69
N ASP A 68 8.56 2.16 -41.29
CA ASP A 68 7.26 2.82 -41.51
C ASP A 68 6.74 3.67 -40.33
N VAL A 69 7.51 3.76 -39.22
CA VAL A 69 7.07 4.47 -37.99
C VAL A 69 7.76 5.83 -37.80
N THR A 70 8.69 6.22 -38.67
CA THR A 70 9.43 7.50 -38.52
C THR A 70 8.63 8.73 -38.97
N ARG A 71 7.38 8.58 -39.44
CA ARG A 71 6.57 9.70 -39.94
C ARG A 71 5.38 10.10 -39.06
N ILE A 72 5.09 9.38 -37.96
CA ILE A 72 3.99 9.77 -37.08
C ILE A 72 4.50 10.67 -35.96
N MET A 73 4.46 11.96 -36.30
CA MET A 73 4.53 13.16 -35.50
C MET A 73 4.50 12.98 -33.97
N THR A 74 5.66 13.23 -33.38
CA THR A 74 5.86 13.83 -32.06
C THR A 74 5.39 15.30 -32.04
N LYS A 75 4.24 15.63 -32.63
CA LYS A 75 3.68 16.98 -32.52
C LYS A 75 2.69 17.03 -31.37
N ASN A 76 3.15 17.68 -30.28
CA ASN A 76 2.36 18.40 -29.28
C ASN A 76 1.14 17.66 -28.73
N MET A 77 1.34 16.85 -27.69
CA MET A 77 0.24 16.49 -26.78
C MET A 77 -0.26 17.67 -25.93
N GLU A 78 0.31 18.88 -26.07
CA GLU A 78 -0.15 20.07 -25.35
C GLU A 78 -1.57 20.54 -25.76
N GLU A 79 -2.07 20.18 -26.93
CA GLU A 79 -3.24 20.86 -27.51
C GLU A 79 -4.43 19.94 -27.79
N LEU A 80 -4.84 19.10 -26.83
CA LEU A 80 -6.21 18.60 -26.79
C LEU A 80 -6.72 18.47 -25.33
N LEU A 81 -7.17 19.63 -24.82
CA LEU A 81 -8.41 19.79 -24.05
C LEU A 81 -8.66 18.86 -22.83
N TRP A 82 -7.77 18.93 -21.82
CA TRP A 82 -8.17 19.08 -20.40
C TRP A 82 -6.96 19.18 -19.45
N ARG A 83 -6.12 20.21 -19.60
CA ARG A 83 -5.11 20.57 -18.58
C ARG A 83 -5.67 21.52 -17.51
N GLY A 84 -6.91 21.27 -17.09
CA GLY A 84 -7.62 22.07 -16.08
C GLY A 84 -8.14 21.27 -14.89
N ASP A 85 -8.46 19.98 -15.02
CA ASP A 85 -9.14 19.23 -13.95
C ASP A 85 -8.25 18.17 -13.25
N SER A 86 -7.11 17.77 -13.83
CA SER A 86 -6.22 16.76 -13.24
C SER A 86 -5.19 17.36 -12.26
N LEU A 87 -4.76 18.61 -12.47
CA LEU A 87 -3.74 19.25 -11.63
C LEU A 87 -4.31 19.76 -10.29
N ASP A 88 -5.51 20.36 -10.31
CA ASP A 88 -6.19 20.82 -9.09
C ASP A 88 -6.59 19.66 -8.17
N ARG A 89 -7.07 18.54 -8.73
CA ARG A 89 -7.39 17.34 -7.94
C ARG A 89 -6.15 16.70 -7.32
N MET A 90 -5.00 16.71 -8.01
CA MET A 90 -3.74 16.21 -7.43
C MET A 90 -3.18 17.14 -6.36
N SER A 91 -3.33 18.47 -6.51
CA SER A 91 -2.97 19.47 -5.49
C SER A 91 -3.82 19.31 -4.23
N HIS A 92 -5.14 19.20 -4.36
CA HIS A 92 -6.07 18.98 -3.25
C HIS A 92 -5.84 17.62 -2.57
N LEU A 93 -5.65 16.55 -3.34
CA LEU A 93 -5.37 15.23 -2.79
C LEU A 93 -4.03 15.21 -2.05
N SER A 94 -2.98 15.83 -2.61
CA SER A 94 -1.66 15.92 -1.96
C SER A 94 -1.70 16.75 -0.68
N THR A 95 -2.46 17.85 -0.68
CA THR A 95 -2.64 18.72 0.49
C THR A 95 -3.45 18.00 1.58
N SER A 96 -4.53 17.30 1.20
CA SER A 96 -5.32 16.48 2.10
C SER A 96 -4.49 15.35 2.72
N LEU A 97 -3.76 14.58 1.91
CA LEU A 97 -2.89 13.50 2.38
C LEU A 97 -1.78 14.03 3.30
N ARG A 98 -1.19 15.18 3.00
CA ARG A 98 -0.18 15.82 3.86
C ARG A 98 -0.77 16.25 5.20
N SER A 99 -1.97 16.82 5.20
CA SER A 99 -2.66 17.25 6.42
C SER A 99 -3.06 16.05 7.31
N GLU A 100 -3.63 15.00 6.71
CA GLU A 100 -4.01 13.77 7.41
C GLU A 100 -2.78 13.03 7.93
N SER A 101 -1.71 12.91 7.14
CA SER A 101 -0.45 12.30 7.58
C SER A 101 0.18 13.04 8.76
N ALA A 102 0.10 14.38 8.78
CA ALA A 102 0.58 15.18 9.91
C ALA A 102 -0.28 14.95 11.17
N LYS A 103 -1.60 14.82 10.99
CA LYS A 103 -2.55 14.52 12.07
C LYS A 103 -2.29 13.14 12.67
N TYR A 104 -2.11 12.11 11.85
CA TYR A 104 -1.74 10.75 12.29
C TYR A 104 -0.38 10.74 12.99
N ARG A 105 0.63 11.45 12.48
CA ARG A 105 1.94 11.57 13.14
C ARG A 105 1.82 12.20 14.52
N LYS A 106 1.02 13.26 14.68
CA LYS A 106 0.80 13.92 15.97
C LYS A 106 0.03 13.02 16.93
N ALA A 107 -1.00 12.32 16.45
CA ALA A 107 -1.77 11.36 17.25
C ALA A 107 -0.89 10.21 17.74
N ALA A 108 -0.11 9.59 16.86
CA ALA A 108 0.82 8.52 17.22
C ALA A 108 1.87 8.99 18.24
N ARG A 109 2.41 10.21 18.09
CA ARG A 109 3.36 10.78 19.06
C ARG A 109 2.69 11.02 20.42
N ASN A 110 1.45 11.52 20.44
CA ASN A 110 0.70 11.75 21.67
C ASN A 110 0.39 10.44 22.40
N ILE A 111 -0.02 9.39 21.67
CA ILE A 111 -0.27 8.05 22.22
C ILE A 111 1.03 7.45 22.78
N ASN A 112 2.15 7.60 22.08
CA ASN A 112 3.44 7.11 22.59
C ASN A 112 3.85 7.82 23.89
N THR A 113 3.73 9.15 23.95
CA THR A 113 4.03 9.91 25.17
C THR A 113 3.07 9.59 26.33
N GLN A 114 1.79 9.39 26.03
CA GLN A 114 0.80 8.98 27.03
C GLN A 114 1.08 7.56 27.55
N GLY A 115 1.45 6.64 26.66
CA GLY A 115 1.83 5.27 27.03
C GLY A 115 3.03 5.24 27.95
N THR A 116 4.07 6.03 27.67
CA THR A 116 5.23 6.17 28.56
C THR A 116 4.83 6.73 29.93
N PHE A 117 3.96 7.74 29.98
CA PHE A 117 3.47 8.32 31.24
C PHE A 117 2.67 7.31 32.07
N ILE A 118 1.73 6.58 31.45
CA ILE A 118 0.92 5.55 32.11
C ILE A 118 1.82 4.43 32.65
N TYR A 119 2.79 3.98 31.86
CA TYR A 119 3.74 2.96 32.30
C TYR A 119 4.53 3.41 33.53
N PHE A 120 5.05 4.64 33.52
CA PHE A 120 5.80 5.20 34.64
C PHE A 120 4.93 5.37 35.89
N HIS A 121 3.72 5.89 35.72
CA HIS A 121 2.77 6.07 36.83
C HIS A 121 2.36 4.74 37.47
N CYS A 122 2.10 3.71 36.65
CA CYS A 122 1.82 2.37 37.11
C CYS A 122 3.01 1.79 37.91
N GLN A 123 4.24 2.00 37.43
CA GLN A 123 5.45 1.54 38.10
C GLN A 123 5.61 2.18 39.49
N THR A 124 5.34 3.48 39.64
CA THR A 124 5.35 4.16 40.94
C THR A 124 4.30 3.60 41.89
N ILE A 125 3.06 3.39 41.43
CA ILE A 125 1.99 2.82 42.27
C ILE A 125 2.36 1.41 42.77
N LEU A 126 2.93 0.57 41.90
CA LEU A 126 3.37 -0.77 42.28
C LEU A 126 4.51 -0.74 43.30
N ALA A 127 5.46 0.19 43.15
CA ALA A 127 6.55 0.37 44.10
C ALA A 127 6.03 0.80 45.48
N ASP A 128 5.10 1.76 45.52
CA ASP A 128 4.48 2.24 46.77
C ASP A 128 3.71 1.12 47.48
N ASN A 129 2.95 0.33 46.73
CA ASN A 129 2.21 -0.81 47.29
C ASN A 129 3.15 -1.87 47.86
N ARG A 130 4.26 -2.17 47.19
CA ARG A 130 5.27 -3.12 47.69
C ARG A 130 5.89 -2.64 49.01
N ILE A 131 6.24 -1.36 49.11
CA ILE A 131 6.81 -0.77 50.35
C ILE A 131 5.77 -0.80 51.47
N ALA A 132 4.51 -0.47 51.17
CA ALA A 132 3.41 -0.55 52.13
C ALA A 132 3.21 -1.99 52.65
N LEU A 133 3.32 -2.98 51.77
CA LEU A 133 3.21 -4.39 52.15
C LEU A 133 4.36 -4.82 53.08
N ILE A 134 5.61 -4.47 52.75
CA ILE A 134 6.77 -4.76 53.61
C ILE A 134 6.59 -4.12 54.98
N ARG A 135 6.14 -2.86 55.05
CA ARG A 135 5.93 -2.17 56.33
C ARG A 135 4.86 -2.85 57.19
N LYS A 136 3.81 -3.42 56.59
CA LYS A 136 2.76 -4.16 57.31
C LYS A 136 3.23 -5.50 57.85
N TRP A 137 4.02 -6.24 57.08
CA TRP A 137 4.44 -7.61 57.43
C TRP A 137 5.80 -7.70 58.14
N ALA A 138 6.62 -6.64 58.10
CA ALA A 138 7.89 -6.54 58.82
C ALA A 138 7.80 -6.88 60.33
N PRO A 139 6.85 -6.33 61.12
CA PRO A 139 6.77 -6.66 62.55
C PRO A 139 6.36 -8.12 62.79
N VAL A 140 5.48 -8.68 61.95
CA VAL A 140 5.06 -10.09 62.05
C VAL A 140 6.25 -11.02 61.79
N GLY A 141 7.06 -10.71 60.78
CA GLY A 141 8.29 -11.45 60.49
C GLY A 141 9.32 -11.37 61.63
N ALA A 142 9.50 -10.19 62.23
CA ALA A 142 10.42 -10.00 63.36
C ALA A 142 10.00 -10.83 64.59
N VAL A 143 8.70 -10.87 64.91
CA VAL A 143 8.17 -11.69 66.02
C VAL A 143 8.37 -13.18 65.74
N GLY A 144 8.09 -13.64 64.51
CA GLY A 144 8.33 -15.04 64.13
C GLY A 144 9.80 -15.44 64.26
N LEU A 145 10.72 -14.58 63.83
CA LEU A 145 12.17 -14.81 63.95
C LEU A 145 12.62 -14.85 65.41
N PHE A 146 12.09 -13.96 66.26
CA PHE A 146 12.38 -13.93 67.69
C PHE A 146 11.93 -15.23 68.40
N ILE A 147 10.73 -15.72 68.07
CA ILE A 147 10.22 -16.99 68.61
C ILE A 147 11.10 -18.18 68.20
N ILE A 148 11.52 -18.23 66.92
CA ILE A 148 12.42 -19.28 66.43
C ILE A 148 13.74 -19.28 67.19
N VAL A 149 14.37 -18.11 67.36
CA VAL A 149 15.63 -17.97 68.10
C VAL A 149 15.46 -18.42 69.56
N PHE A 150 14.35 -18.06 70.19
CA PHE A 150 14.08 -18.43 71.59
C PHE A 150 13.91 -19.95 71.75
N ILE A 151 13.21 -20.61 70.83
CA ILE A 151 13.07 -22.07 70.83
C ILE A 151 14.43 -22.73 70.62
N TYR A 152 15.23 -22.21 69.69
CA TYR A 152 16.55 -22.76 69.39
C TYR A 152 17.51 -22.65 70.59
N ALA A 153 17.53 -21.51 71.27
CA ALA A 153 18.35 -21.27 72.46
C ALA A 153 17.88 -22.01 73.72
N LYS A 154 16.65 -22.53 73.73
CA LYS A 154 16.08 -23.26 74.87
C LYS A 154 16.16 -24.78 74.68
N PHE A 155 16.30 -25.26 73.43
CA PHE A 155 16.36 -26.69 73.08
C PHE A 155 17.79 -27.20 72.82
N PHE A 156 18.76 -26.29 72.62
CA PHE A 156 20.19 -26.57 72.55
C PHE A 156 20.91 -25.85 73.69
#